data_AF-A0A964NCI0-F1
#
_entry.id   AF-A0A964NCI0-F1
#
_cell.length_a   1.000
_cell.length_b   1.000
_cell.length_c   1.000
_cell.angle_alpha   90.00
_cell.angle_beta   90.00
_cell.angle_gamma   90.00
#
_symmetry.space_group_name_H-M   'P 1'
#
loop_
_entity.id
_entity.type
_entity.pdbx_description
1 polymer ?
#
loop_
_entity_poly.entity_id
_entity_poly.type
_entity_poly.pdbx_seq_one_letter_code
_entity_poly.pdbx_strand_id
1 'polypeptide(L)' 'MSESYQKKFYNGCYPESIHYLGSIKANEYCSCTIKKLSKKYSDEDIDKISRQSEEIQVESFSFASDFCAKLVD' A
#
# COMPACT_ATOMS: atom_id res chain seq x y z
N MET A 1 -0.76 -6.26 10.38
CA MET A 1 -0.45 -4.84 10.65
C MET A 1 -1.42 -4.19 11.63
N SER A 2 -0.93 -3.37 12.56
CA SER A 2 -1.74 -2.54 13.47
C SER A 2 -2.47 -1.41 12.74
N GLU A 3 -3.49 -0.84 13.39
CA GLU A 3 -4.22 0.33 12.87
C GLU A 3 -3.31 1.53 12.62
N SER A 4 -2.32 1.74 13.50
CA SER A 4 -1.34 2.83 13.35
C SER A 4 -0.52 2.69 12.07
N TYR A 5 -0.04 1.49 11.76
CA TYR A 5 0.69 1.22 10.51
C TYR A 5 -0.20 1.36 9.28
N GLN A 6 -1.43 0.81 9.34
CA GLN A 6 -2.39 0.96 8.26
C GLN A 6 -2.69 2.44 7.97
N LYS A 7 -2.85 3.27 9.00
CA LYS A 7 -3.06 4.71 8.86
C LYS A 7 -1.85 5.43 8.25
N LYS A 8 -0.62 5.08 8.66
CA LYS A 8 0.59 5.65 8.05
C LYS A 8 0.69 5.33 6.55
N PHE A 9 0.44 4.08 6.17
CA PHE A 9 0.41 3.70 4.75
C PHE A 9 -0.68 4.43 3.98
N TYR A 10 -1.88 4.55 4.56
CA TYR A 10 -2.96 5.31 3.92
C TYR A 10 -2.56 6.76 3.67
N ASN A 11 -1.96 7.41 4.67
CA ASN A 11 -1.51 8.80 4.58
C ASN A 11 -0.38 9.01 3.57
N GLY A 12 0.44 7.99 3.28
CA GLY A 12 1.44 8.05 2.22
C GLY A 12 0.86 7.73 0.83
N CYS A 13 -0.06 6.77 0.75
CA CYS A 13 -0.63 6.31 -0.52
C CYS A 13 -1.67 7.28 -1.09
N TYR A 14 -2.61 7.75 -0.26
CA TYR A 14 -3.80 8.46 -0.73
C TYR A 14 -3.49 9.81 -1.40
N PRO A 15 -2.63 10.68 -0.84
CA PRO A 15 -2.28 11.95 -1.50
C PRO A 15 -1.69 11.75 -2.89
N GLU A 16 -0.73 10.82 -3.02
CA GLU A 16 -0.09 10.51 -4.31
C GLU A 16 -1.08 9.93 -5.31
N SER A 17 -1.94 9.02 -4.86
CA SER A 17 -2.90 8.34 -5.73
C SER A 17 -3.99 9.29 -6.26
N ILE A 18 -4.38 10.32 -5.51
CA ILE A 18 -5.38 11.31 -5.95
C ILE A 18 -4.94 12.00 -7.24
N HIS A 19 -3.64 12.29 -7.40
CA HIS A 19 -3.13 13.03 -8.56
C HIS A 19 -3.41 12.31 -9.89
N TYR A 20 -3.51 10.98 -9.88
CA TYR A 20 -3.65 10.16 -11.08
C TYR A 20 -5.01 9.47 -11.20
N LEU A 21 -5.66 9.16 -10.07
CA LEU A 21 -6.89 8.35 -10.02
C LEU A 21 -8.13 9.16 -9.66
N GLY A 22 -7.98 10.34 -9.05
CA GLY A 22 -9.07 11.04 -8.39
C GLY A 22 -9.46 10.41 -7.04
N SER A 23 -10.26 11.12 -6.25
CA SER A 23 -10.49 10.80 -4.83
C SER A 23 -11.10 9.41 -4.59
N ILE A 24 -12.11 9.02 -5.38
CA ILE A 24 -12.83 7.74 -5.19
C ILE A 24 -11.90 6.57 -5.47
N LYS A 25 -11.32 6.52 -6.68
CA LYS A 25 -10.40 5.45 -7.09
C LYS A 25 -9.12 5.42 -6.24
N ALA A 26 -8.61 6.57 -5.81
CA ALA A 26 -7.46 6.63 -4.88
C ALA A 26 -7.78 5.99 -3.53
N ASN A 27 -8.96 6.28 -2.96
CA ASN A 27 -9.40 5.66 -1.71
C ASN A 27 -9.57 4.14 -1.86
N GLU A 28 -10.19 3.69 -2.96
CA GLU A 28 -10.36 2.26 -3.26
C GLU A 28 -9.02 1.53 -3.42
N TYR A 29 -8.12 2.10 -4.22
CA TYR A 29 -6.77 1.56 -4.44
C TYR A 29 -5.97 1.46 -3.14
N CYS A 30 -5.86 2.55 -2.38
CA CYS A 30 -5.07 2.58 -1.16
C CYS A 30 -5.66 1.65 -0.07
N SER A 31 -6.98 1.64 0.08
CA SER A 31 -7.65 0.73 1.02
C SER A 31 -7.44 -0.73 0.65
N CYS A 32 -7.52 -1.06 -0.65
CA CYS A 32 -7.25 -2.40 -1.15
C CYS A 32 -5.80 -2.82 -0.87
N THR A 33 -4.83 -1.97 -1.22
CA THR A 33 -3.40 -2.25 -1.06
C THR A 33 -3.06 -2.49 0.41
N ILE A 34 -3.51 -1.62 1.31
CA ILE A 34 -3.29 -1.75 2.76
C ILE A 34 -3.91 -3.04 3.30
N LYS A 35 -5.11 -3.41 2.85
CA LYS A 35 -5.78 -4.65 3.24
C LYS A 35 -5.04 -5.89 2.75
N LYS A 36 -4.38 -5.83 1.59
CA LYS A 36 -3.55 -6.94 1.07
C LYS A 36 -2.25 -7.06 1.84
N LEU A 37 -1.58 -5.94 2.09
CA LEU A 37 -0.36 -5.89 2.91
C LEU A 37 -0.63 -6.37 4.33
N SER A 38 -1.72 -5.92 4.97
CA SER A 38 -2.06 -6.29 6.35
C SER A 38 -2.37 -7.76 6.56
N LYS A 39 -2.74 -8.48 5.49
CA LYS A 39 -2.93 -9.95 5.49
C LYS A 39 -1.63 -10.72 5.35
N LYS A 40 -0.59 -10.14 4.77
CA LYS A 40 0.69 -10.80 4.50
C LYS A 40 1.76 -10.42 5.53
N TYR A 41 1.75 -9.18 6.00
CA TYR A 41 2.83 -8.59 6.78
C TYR A 41 2.36 -8.14 8.17
N SER A 42 3.21 -8.45 9.16
CA SER A 42 3.19 -7.84 10.48
C SER A 42 3.84 -6.44 10.46
N ASP A 43 3.73 -5.71 11.57
CA ASP A 43 4.42 -4.41 11.69
C ASP A 43 5.95 -4.58 11.63
N GLU A 44 6.47 -5.67 12.22
CA GLU A 44 7.90 -6.00 12.19
C GLU A 44 8.39 -6.33 10.76
N ASP A 45 7.57 -7.03 9.96
CA ASP A 45 7.91 -7.32 8.57
C ASP A 45 8.01 -6.02 7.75
N ILE A 46 7.06 -5.11 7.93
CA ILE A 46 7.08 -3.80 7.28
C ILE A 46 8.31 -2.99 7.71
N ASP A 47 8.68 -3.01 8.98
CA ASP A 47 9.90 -2.37 9.47
C ASP A 47 11.16 -2.99 8.85
N LYS A 48 11.18 -4.30 8.62
CA LYS A 48 12.31 -4.96 7.94
C LYS A 48 12.38 -4.57 6.46
N ILE A 49 11.24 -4.59 5.76
CA ILE A 49 11.14 -4.24 4.34
C ILE A 49 11.52 -2.77 4.11
N SER A 50 11.05 -1.85 4.95
CA SER A 50 11.35 -0.41 4.82
C SER A 50 12.82 -0.04 5.00
N ARG A 51 13.65 -0.95 5.54
CA ARG A 51 15.11 -0.79 5.64
C ARG A 51 15.87 -1.38 4.45
N GLN A 52 15.18 -2.05 3.52
CA GLN A 52 15.77 -2.59 2.30
C GLN A 52 15.86 -1.51 1.20
N SER A 53 16.51 -1.85 0.07
CA SER A 53 16.53 -1.00 -1.11
C SER A 53 15.12 -0.74 -1.64
N GLU A 54 14.95 0.37 -2.37
CA GLU A 54 13.69 0.71 -3.03
C GLU A 54 13.18 -0.41 -3.94
N GLU A 55 14.08 -1.06 -4.69
CA GLU A 55 13.77 -2.21 -5.54
C GLU A 55 13.10 -3.35 -4.75
N ILE A 56 13.66 -3.73 -3.60
CA ILE A 56 13.10 -4.77 -2.74
C ILE A 56 11.76 -4.33 -2.14
N GLN A 57 11.62 -3.05 -1.79
CA GLN A 57 10.35 -2.52 -1.28
C GLN A 57 9.25 -2.59 -2.33
N VAL A 58 9.53 -2.16 -3.56
CA VAL A 58 8.61 -2.23 -4.70
C VAL A 58 8.24 -3.68 -4.99
N GLU A 59 9.22 -4.58 -5.10
CA GLU A 59 8.97 -6.00 -5.36
C GLU A 59 8.11 -6.62 -4.24
N SER A 60 8.41 -6.32 -2.98
CA SER A 60 7.68 -6.83 -1.81
C SER A 60 6.21 -6.42 -1.82
N PHE A 61 5.89 -5.24 -2.36
CA PHE A 61 4.53 -4.69 -2.36
C PHE A 61 3.80 -4.86 -3.72
N SER A 62 4.51 -5.25 -4.78
CA SER A 62 3.98 -5.40 -6.15
C SER A 62 2.72 -6.26 -6.23
N PHE A 63 2.69 -7.39 -5.51
CA PHE A 63 1.53 -8.29 -5.49
C PHE A 63 0.24 -7.59 -5.01
N ALA A 64 0.36 -6.59 -4.13
CA ALA A 64 -0.76 -5.82 -3.63
C ALA A 64 -1.13 -4.70 -4.60
N SER A 65 -0.15 -3.91 -5.05
CA SER A 65 -0.39 -2.80 -5.99
C SER A 65 -0.96 -3.29 -7.31
N ASP A 66 -0.40 -4.35 -7.89
CA ASP A 66 -0.82 -4.87 -9.20
C ASP A 66 -2.22 -5.46 -9.15
N PHE A 67 -2.57 -6.11 -8.04
CA PHE A 67 -3.92 -6.62 -7.84
C PHE A 67 -4.93 -5.48 -7.72
N CYS A 68 -4.61 -4.46 -6.92
CA CYS A 68 -5.54 -3.37 -6.62
C CYS A 68 -5.65 -2.37 -7.77
N ALA A 69 -4.60 -2.16 -8.55
CA ALA A 69 -4.63 -1.32 -9.75
C ALA A 69 -5.68 -1.80 -10.77
N LYS A 70 -5.79 -3.13 -10.97
CA LYS A 70 -6.79 -3.74 -11.85
C LYS A 70 -8.25 -3.51 -11.44
N LEU A 71 -8.49 -3.10 -10.20
CA LEU A 71 -9.84 -2.82 -9.70
C LEU A 71 -10.28 -1.38 -9.98
N VAL A 72 -9.33 -0.49 -10.27
CA VAL A 72 -9.56 0.95 -10.42
C VAL A 72 -9.21 1.45 -11.83
N ASP A 73 -8.89 0.54 -12.75
CA ASP A 73 -8.68 0.83 -14.17
C ASP A 73 -10.01 1.25 -14.83
#